data_AF-A0A8H9GZ25-F1
#
_entry.id   AF-A0A8H9GZ25-F1
#
_cell.length_a   1.000
_cell.length_b   1.000
_cell.length_c   1.000
_cell.angle_alpha   90.00
_cell.angle_beta   90.00
_cell.angle_gamma   90.00
#
_symmetry.space_group_name_H-M   'P 1'
#
loop_
_entity.id
_entity.type
_entity.pdbx_description
1 polymer ?
#
loop_
_entity_poly.entity_id
_entity_poly.type
_entity_poly.pdbx_seq_one_letter_code
_entity_poly.pdbx_strand_id
1 'polypeptide(L)'
;MTKLTVGPYVASMKTSPAHVRDRPAFLARVRLRDDVPTVAGLPLVGLGGSCGKPAFLLPYLIRWDDANTQALEAVGAEFGCFVEYGAYPHLKLQDGGQEVAAVQDWSNMGMVFIRPGYERGEELLVRLRDSLAPA
;
A
#
# COMPACT_ATOMS: atom_id res chain seq x y z
N MET A 1 20.95 16.90 -16.57
CA MET A 1 19.78 16.01 -16.62
C MET A 1 18.59 16.74 -16.03
N THR A 2 17.52 16.92 -16.78
CA THR A 2 16.27 17.49 -16.27
C THR A 2 15.66 16.50 -15.27
N LYS A 3 15.30 16.97 -14.07
CA LYS A 3 14.68 16.11 -13.04
C LYS A 3 13.27 15.69 -13.48
N LEU A 4 12.83 14.50 -13.07
CA LEU A 4 11.43 14.09 -13.25
C LEU A 4 10.49 15.08 -12.55
N THR A 5 9.49 15.57 -13.27
CA THR A 5 8.55 16.60 -12.78
C THR A 5 7.56 16.08 -11.73
N VAL A 6 7.47 14.76 -11.54
CA VAL A 6 6.56 14.10 -10.58
C VAL A 6 7.05 14.11 -9.14
N GLY A 7 8.25 14.63 -8.86
CA GLY A 7 8.82 14.67 -7.52
C GLY A 7 7.88 15.25 -6.45
N PRO A 8 7.28 16.44 -6.65
CA PRO A 8 6.32 17.03 -5.71
C PRO A 8 5.08 16.17 -5.48
N TYR A 9 4.53 15.55 -6.53
CA TYR A 9 3.39 14.63 -6.42
C TYR A 9 3.75 13.38 -5.60
N VAL A 10 4.90 12.75 -5.87
CA VAL A 10 5.35 11.59 -5.09
C VAL A 10 5.60 11.96 -3.63
N ALA A 11 6.08 13.17 -3.35
CA ALA A 11 6.28 13.66 -1.99
C ALA A 11 4.94 13.86 -1.25
N SER A 12 3.90 14.39 -1.92
CA SER A 12 2.57 14.58 -1.30
C SER A 12 1.86 13.27 -0.96
N MET A 13 2.23 12.17 -1.60
CA MET A 13 1.71 10.84 -1.27
C MET A 13 2.30 10.27 0.04
N LYS A 14 3.46 10.77 0.47
CA LYS A 14 4.17 10.27 1.66
C LYS A 14 3.73 11.02 2.91
N THR A 15 4.02 10.44 4.07
CA THR A 15 3.80 11.05 5.37
C THR A 15 5.08 11.00 6.21
N SER A 16 5.11 11.72 7.32
CA SER A 16 6.22 11.65 8.27
C SER A 16 6.05 10.44 9.20
N PRO A 17 7.15 9.90 9.79
CA PRO A 17 7.09 8.79 10.74
C PRO A 17 6.14 9.00 11.92
N ALA A 18 5.90 10.25 12.34
CA ALA A 18 4.96 10.56 13.42
C ALA A 18 3.48 10.32 13.05
N HIS A 19 3.16 10.34 11.75
CA HIS A 19 1.78 10.25 11.24
C HIS A 19 1.53 8.99 10.40
N VAL A 20 2.45 8.02 10.38
CA VAL A 20 2.26 6.77 9.63
C VAL A 20 1.12 5.91 10.16
N ARG A 21 0.62 6.15 11.37
CA ARG A 21 -0.57 5.44 11.90
C ARG A 21 -1.85 6.28 11.86
N ASP A 22 -1.79 7.47 11.26
CA ASP A 22 -2.95 8.36 11.12
C ASP A 22 -3.79 7.95 9.91
N ARG A 23 -4.81 7.12 10.16
CA ARG A 23 -5.74 6.62 9.14
C ARG A 23 -6.54 7.74 8.46
N PRO A 24 -7.14 8.72 9.18
CA PRO A 24 -7.78 9.87 8.53
C PRO A 24 -6.86 10.66 7.60
N ALA A 25 -5.61 10.95 8.02
CA ALA A 25 -4.66 11.65 7.17
C ALA A 25 -4.29 10.82 5.94
N PHE A 26 -4.21 9.50 6.06
CA PHE A 26 -4.02 8.61 4.93
C PHE A 26 -5.18 8.66 3.95
N LEU A 27 -6.42 8.52 4.42
CA LEU A 27 -7.63 8.58 3.59
C LEU A 27 -7.79 9.93 2.87
N ALA A 28 -7.26 11.02 3.43
CA ALA A 28 -7.17 12.30 2.73
C ALA A 28 -6.12 12.27 1.59
N ARG A 29 -4.93 11.69 1.84
CA ARG A 29 -3.85 11.61 0.83
C ARG A 29 -4.17 10.69 -0.33
N VAL A 30 -4.81 9.54 -0.09
CA VAL A 30 -5.08 8.55 -1.15
C VAL A 30 -5.99 9.09 -2.25
N ARG A 31 -6.82 10.10 -1.95
CA ARG A 31 -7.67 10.80 -2.94
C ARG A 31 -6.86 11.51 -4.03
N LEU A 32 -5.60 11.86 -3.78
CA LEU A 32 -4.71 12.45 -4.78
C LEU A 32 -4.42 11.50 -5.96
N ARG A 33 -4.70 10.20 -5.81
CA ARG A 33 -4.48 9.17 -6.84
C ARG A 33 -5.57 9.14 -7.91
N ASP A 34 -6.62 9.93 -7.75
CA ASP A 34 -7.62 10.08 -8.79
C ASP A 34 -7.09 10.94 -9.95
N ASP A 35 -6.12 11.83 -9.67
CA ASP A 35 -5.49 12.74 -10.65
C ASP A 35 -3.99 12.44 -10.83
N VAL A 36 -3.69 11.25 -11.35
CA VAL A 36 -2.30 10.80 -11.54
C VAL A 36 -1.61 11.55 -12.69
N PRO A 37 -0.39 12.08 -12.48
CA PRO A 37 0.35 12.80 -13.51
C PRO A 37 0.91 11.89 -14.61
N THR A 38 1.07 12.48 -15.79
CA THR A 38 1.73 11.89 -16.96
C THR A 38 3.07 12.59 -17.19
N VAL A 39 4.14 11.83 -17.43
CA VAL A 39 5.48 12.36 -17.77
C VAL A 39 5.94 11.74 -19.07
N ALA A 40 6.38 12.58 -20.01
CA ALA A 40 6.82 12.13 -21.34
C ALA A 40 5.78 11.24 -22.06
N GLY A 41 4.48 11.52 -21.86
CA GLY A 41 3.38 10.73 -22.44
C GLY A 41 3.07 9.41 -21.72
N LEU A 42 3.76 9.11 -20.61
CA LEU A 42 3.56 7.88 -19.83
C LEU A 42 2.86 8.20 -18.49
N PRO A 43 1.74 7.53 -18.17
CA PRO A 43 1.07 7.71 -16.88
C PRO A 43 1.90 7.08 -15.75
N LEU A 44 1.89 7.72 -14.58
CA LEU A 44 2.55 7.16 -13.39
C LEU A 44 1.73 5.99 -12.80
N VAL A 45 2.09 4.76 -13.14
CA VAL A 45 1.32 3.56 -12.75
C VAL A 45 1.56 3.05 -11.32
N GLY A 46 2.45 3.69 -10.56
CA GLY A 46 2.74 3.28 -9.20
C GLY A 46 3.94 3.98 -8.59
N LEU A 47 4.14 3.73 -7.31
CA LEU A 47 5.44 3.92 -6.68
C LEU A 47 6.18 2.58 -6.70
N GLY A 48 7.50 2.61 -6.86
CA GLY A 48 8.33 1.42 -6.81
C GLY A 48 8.15 0.66 -5.49
N GLY A 49 8.14 -0.67 -5.59
CA GLY A 49 7.92 -1.60 -4.48
C GLY A 49 9.08 -1.67 -3.49
N SER A 50 8.74 -2.15 -2.28
CA SER A 50 9.60 -2.22 -1.11
C SER A 50 10.74 -3.24 -1.25
N CYS A 51 11.98 -2.75 -1.37
CA CYS A 51 13.24 -3.47 -1.12
C CYS A 51 13.37 -4.91 -1.68
N GLY A 52 12.86 -5.18 -2.89
CA GLY A 52 13.00 -6.48 -3.56
C GLY A 52 11.95 -7.54 -3.18
N LYS A 53 10.84 -7.17 -2.53
CA LYS A 53 9.71 -8.08 -2.30
C LYS A 53 9.04 -8.47 -3.63
N PRO A 54 8.66 -9.75 -3.84
CA PRO A 54 7.78 -10.14 -4.93
C PRO A 54 6.46 -9.37 -4.86
N ALA A 55 5.99 -8.96 -6.03
CA ALA A 55 4.73 -8.27 -6.21
C ALA A 55 3.71 -9.20 -6.86
N PHE A 56 2.49 -9.21 -6.33
CA PHE A 56 1.38 -10.02 -6.81
C PHE A 56 0.23 -9.10 -7.21
N LEU A 57 -0.28 -9.28 -8.42
CA LEU A 57 -1.43 -8.53 -8.93
C LEU A 57 -2.72 -9.07 -8.30
N LEU A 58 -3.56 -8.18 -7.77
CA LEU A 58 -4.92 -8.53 -7.35
C LEU A 58 -5.85 -8.59 -8.56
N PRO A 59 -6.88 -9.46 -8.55
CA PRO A 59 -7.82 -9.60 -9.65
C PRO A 59 -8.83 -8.43 -9.76
N TYR A 60 -8.68 -7.40 -8.93
CA TYR A 60 -9.54 -6.22 -8.84
C TYR A 60 -8.72 -4.99 -8.41
N LEU A 61 -9.33 -3.81 -8.56
CA LEU A 61 -8.79 -2.56 -8.01
C LEU A 61 -9.20 -2.41 -6.54
N ILE A 62 -8.26 -1.98 -5.70
CA ILE A 62 -8.56 -1.52 -4.35
C ILE A 62 -8.77 -0.01 -4.38
N ARG A 63 -9.70 0.49 -3.57
CA ARG A 63 -9.80 1.92 -3.23
C ARG A 63 -9.79 2.04 -1.72
N TRP A 64 -8.82 2.76 -1.16
CA TRP A 64 -8.83 2.95 0.30
C TRP A 64 -9.92 3.92 0.71
N ASP A 65 -10.87 3.36 1.45
CA ASP A 65 -11.86 4.03 2.26
C ASP A 65 -11.76 3.51 3.70
N ASP A 66 -12.68 3.94 4.56
CA ASP A 66 -12.67 3.51 5.96
C ASP A 66 -12.94 1.99 6.09
N ALA A 67 -13.81 1.42 5.25
CA ALA A 67 -14.13 -0.02 5.29
C ALA A 67 -12.92 -0.88 4.91
N ASN A 68 -12.26 -0.57 3.79
CA ASN A 68 -11.10 -1.32 3.31
C ASN A 68 -9.88 -1.14 4.22
N THR A 69 -9.72 0.04 4.83
CA THR A 69 -8.64 0.24 5.82
C THR A 69 -8.89 -0.54 7.10
N GLN A 70 -10.13 -0.62 7.60
CA GLN A 70 -10.49 -1.49 8.72
C GLN A 70 -10.34 -2.98 8.38
N ALA A 71 -10.71 -3.40 7.18
CA ALA A 71 -10.51 -4.78 6.72
C ALA A 71 -9.02 -5.14 6.70
N LEU A 72 -8.16 -4.24 6.20
CA LEU A 72 -6.71 -4.43 6.25
C LEU A 72 -6.18 -4.50 7.68
N GLU A 73 -6.66 -3.64 8.59
CA GLU A 73 -6.28 -3.67 10.01
C GLU A 73 -6.68 -5.00 10.67
N ALA A 74 -7.87 -5.52 10.36
CA ALA A 74 -8.35 -6.81 10.86
C ALA A 74 -7.46 -7.97 10.38
N VAL A 75 -7.12 -8.00 9.08
CA VAL A 75 -6.13 -8.96 8.56
C VAL A 75 -4.78 -8.78 9.26
N GLY A 76 -4.33 -7.54 9.45
CA GLY A 76 -3.10 -7.27 10.20
C GLY A 76 -3.13 -7.89 11.59
N ALA A 77 -4.21 -7.72 12.34
CA ALA A 77 -4.37 -8.27 13.68
C ALA A 77 -4.31 -9.82 13.70
N GLU A 78 -4.93 -10.51 12.73
CA GLU A 78 -4.87 -11.98 12.58
C GLU A 78 -3.43 -12.52 12.41
N PHE A 79 -2.53 -11.69 11.88
CA PHE A 79 -1.12 -12.03 11.63
C PHE A 79 -0.16 -11.36 12.63
N GLY A 80 -0.68 -10.82 13.74
CA GLY A 80 0.15 -10.15 14.75
C GLY A 80 0.86 -8.89 14.22
N CYS A 81 0.23 -8.20 13.28
CA CYS A 81 0.74 -7.00 12.63
C CYS A 81 -0.03 -5.74 13.07
N PHE A 82 0.58 -4.59 12.85
CA PHE A 82 -0.08 -3.29 12.77
C PHE A 82 0.10 -2.70 11.37
N VAL A 83 -0.76 -1.76 11.00
CA VAL A 83 -0.70 -1.08 9.70
C VAL A 83 0.07 0.24 9.84
N GLU A 84 1.01 0.49 8.93
CA GLU A 84 1.55 1.82 8.67
C GLU A 84 1.09 2.35 7.30
N TYR A 85 0.36 3.45 7.35
CA TYR A 85 -0.12 4.23 6.25
C TYR A 85 0.94 5.21 5.72
N GLY A 86 1.96 4.66 5.06
CA GLY A 86 2.98 5.44 4.34
C GLY A 86 2.43 6.04 3.04
N ALA A 87 3.16 5.82 1.95
CA ALA A 87 2.67 6.13 0.61
C ALA A 87 1.58 5.16 0.13
N TYR A 88 1.60 3.95 0.69
CA TYR A 88 0.58 2.91 0.66
C TYR A 88 0.69 2.11 1.98
N PRO A 89 -0.33 1.33 2.38
CA PRO A 89 -0.30 0.60 3.64
C PRO A 89 0.76 -0.51 3.69
N HIS A 90 1.43 -0.63 4.82
CA HIS A 90 2.39 -1.69 5.13
C HIS A 90 1.94 -2.46 6.37
N LEU A 91 2.00 -3.77 6.32
CA LEU A 91 1.83 -4.64 7.49
C LEU A 91 3.19 -4.88 8.13
N LYS A 92 3.30 -4.52 9.40
CA LYS A 92 4.50 -4.69 10.21
C LYS A 92 4.18 -5.53 11.44
N LEU A 93 5.03 -6.51 11.75
CA LEU A 93 4.88 -7.32 12.96
C LEU A 93 4.91 -6.43 14.20
N GLN A 94 4.03 -6.71 15.15
CA GLN A 94 4.01 -6.05 16.46
C GLN A 94 5.34 -6.25 17.19
N ASP A 95 5.92 -7.44 17.05
CA ASP A 95 7.27 -7.73 17.52
C ASP A 95 8.31 -7.26 16.50
N GLY A 96 9.21 -6.38 16.93
CA GLY A 96 10.33 -5.88 16.14
C GLY A 96 10.00 -4.96 14.95
N GLY A 97 8.72 -4.73 14.62
CA GLY A 97 8.32 -3.78 13.57
C GLY A 97 8.70 -4.19 12.14
N GLN A 98 9.04 -5.47 11.92
CA GLN A 98 9.45 -5.95 10.61
C GLN A 98 8.29 -5.87 9.62
N GLU A 99 8.50 -5.19 8.50
CA GLU A 99 7.54 -5.19 7.39
C GLU A 99 7.49 -6.55 6.71
N VAL A 100 6.30 -7.16 6.70
CA VAL A 100 6.02 -8.46 6.10
C VAL A 100 5.21 -8.35 4.82
N ALA A 101 4.40 -7.30 4.67
CA ALA A 101 3.64 -7.06 3.45
C ALA A 101 3.38 -5.57 3.21
N ALA A 102 3.01 -5.23 1.98
CA ALA A 102 2.47 -3.92 1.63
C ALA A 102 1.37 -4.07 0.58
N VAL A 103 0.34 -3.23 0.64
CA VAL A 103 -0.77 -3.26 -0.30
C VAL A 103 -0.82 -1.94 -1.04
N GLN A 104 -0.53 -1.95 -2.33
CA GLN A 104 -0.54 -0.76 -3.17
C GLN A 104 -1.81 -0.73 -4.01
N ASP A 105 -2.53 0.38 -3.94
CA ASP A 105 -3.75 0.66 -4.69
C ASP A 105 -3.51 1.87 -5.61
N TRP A 106 -3.22 1.59 -6.88
CA TRP A 106 -3.06 2.65 -7.87
C TRP A 106 -4.24 2.66 -8.83
N SER A 107 -4.37 3.76 -9.59
CA SER A 107 -5.54 4.04 -10.41
C SER A 107 -5.88 2.92 -11.41
N ASN A 108 -4.91 2.10 -11.80
CA ASN A 108 -5.05 1.03 -12.78
C ASN A 108 -4.67 -0.38 -12.30
N MET A 109 -4.19 -0.55 -11.06
CA MET A 109 -3.86 -1.87 -10.50
C MET A 109 -3.82 -1.89 -8.97
N GLY A 110 -4.26 -3.00 -8.38
CA GLY A 110 -3.99 -3.35 -6.98
C GLY A 110 -2.86 -4.38 -6.90
N MET A 111 -1.86 -4.14 -6.07
CA MET A 111 -0.73 -5.05 -5.88
C MET A 111 -0.48 -5.32 -4.40
N VAL A 112 -0.10 -6.57 -4.09
CA VAL A 112 0.40 -6.95 -2.78
C VAL A 112 1.87 -7.32 -2.91
N PHE A 113 2.70 -6.75 -2.04
CA PHE A 113 4.11 -7.13 -1.89
C PHE A 113 4.24 -8.00 -0.64
N ILE A 114 4.92 -9.14 -0.72
CA ILE A 114 5.13 -10.05 0.42
C ILE A 114 6.63 -10.22 0.66
N ARG A 115 7.06 -10.23 1.93
CA ARG A 115 8.43 -10.56 2.30
C ARG A 115 8.70 -12.06 2.01
N PRO A 116 9.72 -12.41 1.19
CA PRO A 116 9.99 -13.81 0.83
C PRO A 116 10.25 -14.74 2.02
N GLY A 117 10.90 -14.22 3.07
CA GLY A 117 11.22 -15.00 4.27
C GLY A 117 10.13 -15.00 5.34
N TYR A 118 8.93 -14.47 5.06
CA TYR A 118 7.84 -14.52 6.04
C TYR A 118 7.11 -15.86 5.94
N GLU A 119 7.15 -16.65 7.00
CA GLU A 119 6.67 -18.05 7.03
C GLU A 119 5.19 -18.18 6.65
N ARG A 120 4.34 -17.21 7.05
CA ARG A 120 2.91 -17.18 6.72
C ARG A 120 2.60 -16.35 5.47
N GLY A 121 3.59 -16.16 4.58
CA GLY A 121 3.49 -15.26 3.42
C GLY A 121 2.37 -15.60 2.43
N GLU A 122 2.22 -16.87 2.06
CA GLU A 122 1.16 -17.31 1.14
C GLU A 122 -0.23 -17.21 1.80
N GLU A 123 -0.35 -17.61 3.07
CA GLU A 123 -1.58 -17.49 3.84
C GLU A 123 -2.04 -16.03 3.95
N LEU A 124 -1.09 -15.12 4.25
CA LEU A 124 -1.34 -13.69 4.30
C LEU A 124 -1.77 -13.14 2.93
N LEU A 125 -1.13 -13.57 1.84
CA LEU A 125 -1.48 -13.15 0.49
C LEU A 125 -2.92 -13.56 0.12
N VAL A 126 -3.31 -14.80 0.41
CA VAL A 126 -4.68 -15.29 0.21
C VAL A 126 -5.66 -14.48 1.05
N ARG A 127 -5.34 -14.25 2.33
CA ARG A 127 -6.22 -13.52 3.23
C ARG A 127 -6.43 -12.06 2.80
N LEU A 128 -5.37 -11.40 2.33
CA LEU A 128 -5.44 -10.05 1.77
C LEU A 128 -6.29 -10.01 0.48
N ARG A 129 -6.12 -10.98 -0.41
CA ARG A 129 -6.93 -11.11 -1.63
C ARG A 129 -8.42 -11.32 -1.33
N ASP A 130 -8.74 -12.09 -0.30
CA ASP A 130 -10.15 -12.42 -0.03
C ASP A 130 -10.83 -11.31 0.78
N SER A 131 -10.11 -10.69 1.72
CA SER A 131 -10.69 -9.70 2.65
C SER A 131 -10.79 -8.30 2.06
N LEU A 132 -10.02 -7.98 1.02
CA LEU A 132 -10.05 -6.69 0.34
C LEU A 132 -10.82 -6.73 -0.99
N ALA A 133 -11.46 -7.86 -1.30
CA ALA A 133 -12.30 -7.98 -2.48
C ALA A 133 -13.52 -7.03 -2.35
N PRO A 134 -13.85 -6.25 -3.41
CA PRO A 134 -15.08 -5.47 -3.43
C PRO A 134 -16.30 -6.38 -3.22
N ALA A 135 -17.30 -5.86 -2.49
CA ALA A 135 -18.59 -6.52 -2.30
C ALA A 135 -19.42 -6.58 -3.60
#